data_AF-A0A4U3M4X5-F1
#
_entry.id   AF-A0A4U3M4X5-F1
#
_cell.length_a   1.000
_cell.length_b   1.000
_cell.length_c   1.000
_cell.angle_alpha   90.00
_cell.angle_beta   90.00
_cell.angle_gamma   90.00
#
_symmetry.space_group_name_H-M   'P 1'
#
loop_
_entity.id
_entity.type
_entity.pdbx_description
1 polymer ?
#
loop_
_entity_poly.entity_id
_entity_poly.type
_entity_poly.pdbx_seq_one_letter_code
_entity_poly.pdbx_strand_id
1 'polypeptide(L)'
;MSYSSIRDIATDGSLMGRITAAAASESIDNPESWVASRMWQFAAQPGWGDKWAYAKDNWQVNANPDFGIRTDVISDADILSAVQALNGGN
;
A
#
# COMPACT_ATOMS: atom_id res chain seq x y z
N MET A 1 2.65 -2.48 14.92
CA MET A 1 2.37 -3.35 13.76
C MET A 1 2.48 -4.83 14.18
N SER A 2 1.45 -5.64 13.96
CA SER A 2 1.52 -7.10 14.21
C SER A 2 1.90 -7.87 12.93
N TYR A 3 2.43 -9.09 13.06
CA TYR A 3 2.68 -9.95 11.89
C TYR A 3 1.39 -10.30 11.13
N SER A 4 0.26 -10.39 11.81
CA SER A 4 -1.05 -10.55 11.16
C SER A 4 -1.38 -9.32 10.32
N SER A 5 -1.13 -8.11 10.82
CA SER A 5 -1.35 -6.87 10.06
C SER A 5 -0.47 -6.82 8.81
N ILE A 6 0.82 -7.18 8.93
CA ILE A 6 1.75 -7.23 7.79
C ILE A 6 1.24 -8.22 6.75
N ARG A 7 0.85 -9.43 7.17
CA ARG A 7 0.30 -10.44 6.27
C ARG A 7 -0.96 -9.93 5.57
N ASP A 8 -1.91 -9.40 6.31
CA ASP A 8 -3.19 -8.93 5.76
C ASP A 8 -2.96 -7.83 4.71
N ILE A 9 -2.09 -6.85 5.01
CA ILE A 9 -1.69 -5.78 4.07
C ILE A 9 -0.98 -6.37 2.83
N ALA A 10 -0.02 -7.28 3.02
CA ALA A 10 0.78 -7.85 1.93
C ALA A 10 -0.07 -8.69 0.95
N THR A 11 -1.18 -9.24 1.43
CA THR A 11 -2.11 -10.06 0.64
C THR A 11 -3.33 -9.29 0.12
N ASP A 12 -3.45 -7.99 0.42
CA ASP A 12 -4.58 -7.18 -0.02
C ASP A 12 -4.48 -6.85 -1.52
N GLY A 13 -5.43 -7.37 -2.31
CA GLY A 13 -5.42 -7.22 -3.76
C GLY A 13 -5.68 -5.79 -4.23
N SER A 14 -6.50 -5.01 -3.50
CA SER A 14 -6.81 -3.61 -3.86
C SER A 14 -5.57 -2.74 -3.70
N LEU A 15 -4.91 -2.86 -2.55
CA LEU A 15 -3.68 -2.15 -2.25
C LEU A 15 -2.55 -2.55 -3.20
N MET A 16 -2.41 -3.85 -3.51
CA MET A 16 -1.44 -4.31 -4.51
C MET A 16 -1.67 -3.63 -5.86
N GLY A 17 -2.92 -3.56 -6.33
CA GLY A 17 -3.26 -2.87 -7.58
C GLY A 17 -2.90 -1.38 -7.57
N ARG A 18 -3.14 -0.69 -6.45
CA ARG A 18 -2.79 0.74 -6.29
C ARG A 18 -1.28 0.96 -6.24
N ILE A 19 -0.53 0.10 -5.54
CA ILE A 19 0.94 0.17 -5.53
C ILE A 19 1.49 -0.09 -6.94
N THR A 20 0.92 -1.03 -7.69
CA THR A 20 1.29 -1.28 -9.09
C THR A 20 1.00 -0.07 -9.98
N ALA A 21 -0.14 0.60 -9.81
CA ALA A 21 -0.45 1.83 -10.53
C ALA A 21 0.58 2.95 -10.24
N ALA A 22 0.96 3.12 -8.97
CA ALA A 22 1.99 4.09 -8.58
C ALA A 22 3.38 3.71 -9.12
N ALA A 23 3.74 2.42 -9.11
CA ALA A 23 4.99 1.96 -9.70
C ALA A 23 5.04 2.21 -11.22
N ALA A 24 3.93 1.98 -11.92
CA ALA A 24 3.80 2.27 -13.33
C ALA A 24 3.90 3.78 -13.63
N SER A 25 3.31 4.64 -12.79
CA SER A 25 3.43 6.11 -12.97
C SER A 25 4.86 6.61 -12.76
N GLU A 26 5.62 5.96 -11.88
CA GLU A 26 7.05 6.21 -11.67
C GLU A 26 7.94 5.55 -12.75
N SER A 27 7.35 5.00 -13.81
CA SER A 27 8.06 4.37 -14.94
C SER A 27 8.95 3.18 -14.54
N ILE A 28 8.56 2.41 -13.52
CA ILE A 28 9.23 1.16 -13.15
C ILE A 28 8.88 0.08 -14.18
N ASP A 29 9.91 -0.57 -14.74
CA ASP A 29 9.74 -1.68 -15.67
C ASP A 29 9.08 -2.90 -15.00
N ASN A 30 8.13 -3.53 -15.71
CA ASN A 30 7.36 -4.69 -15.24
C ASN A 30 6.78 -4.46 -13.82
N PRO A 31 5.94 -3.42 -13.63
CA PRO A 31 5.53 -2.95 -12.31
C PRO A 31 4.80 -4.02 -11.51
N GLU A 32 4.05 -4.92 -12.14
CA GLU A 32 3.38 -6.05 -11.47
C GLU A 32 4.40 -6.96 -10.76
N SER A 33 5.47 -7.34 -11.47
CA SER A 33 6.50 -8.24 -10.93
C SER A 33 7.33 -7.54 -9.85
N TRP A 34 7.66 -6.27 -10.07
CA TRP A 34 8.41 -5.47 -9.10
C TRP A 34 7.63 -5.30 -7.79
N VAL A 35 6.33 -5.01 -7.86
CA VAL A 35 5.46 -4.89 -6.69
C VAL A 35 5.27 -6.24 -6.00
N ALA A 36 4.94 -7.29 -6.76
CA ALA A 36 4.70 -8.61 -6.20
C ALA A 36 5.90 -9.14 -5.39
N SER A 37 7.11 -8.87 -5.85
CA SER A 37 8.35 -9.24 -5.13
C SER A 37 8.64 -8.40 -3.88
N ARG A 38 7.96 -7.26 -3.69
CA ARG A 38 8.21 -6.28 -2.62
C ARG A 38 7.03 -6.05 -1.69
N MET A 39 5.90 -6.71 -1.88
CA MET A 39 4.70 -6.47 -1.04
C MET A 39 4.95 -6.59 0.46
N TRP A 40 5.83 -7.50 0.89
CA TRP A 40 6.19 -7.62 2.31
C TRP A 40 6.97 -6.41 2.83
N GLN A 41 7.78 -5.76 1.97
CA GLN A 41 8.48 -4.52 2.31
C GLN A 41 7.51 -3.34 2.39
N PHE A 42 6.54 -3.26 1.46
CA PHE A 42 5.45 -2.29 1.53
C PHE A 42 4.61 -2.46 2.80
N ALA A 43 4.20 -3.69 3.11
CA ALA A 43 3.41 -3.97 4.30
C ALA A 43 4.13 -3.67 5.63
N ALA A 44 5.46 -3.65 5.61
CA ALA A 44 6.29 -3.30 6.76
C ALA A 44 6.57 -1.79 6.89
N GLN A 45 6.05 -0.94 6.02
CA GLN A 45 6.28 0.50 6.08
C GLN A 45 5.83 1.10 7.42
N PRO A 46 6.64 1.97 8.04
CA PRO A 46 6.25 2.65 9.28
C PRO A 46 4.91 3.39 9.14
N GLY A 47 4.06 3.28 10.15
CA GLY A 47 2.74 3.95 10.18
C GLY A 47 1.63 3.26 9.37
N TRP A 48 1.93 2.36 8.43
CA TRP A 48 0.90 1.65 7.65
C TRP A 48 0.02 0.75 8.51
N GLY A 49 0.56 0.22 9.62
CA GLY A 49 -0.19 -0.62 10.54
C GLY A 49 -1.33 0.10 11.25
N ASP A 50 -1.09 1.32 11.69
CA ASP A 50 -2.10 2.11 12.41
C ASP A 50 -3.17 2.60 11.43
N LYS A 51 -2.76 3.02 10.23
CA LYS A 51 -3.66 3.36 9.10
C LYS A 51 -4.50 2.18 8.65
N TRP A 52 -3.93 0.97 8.61
CA TRP A 52 -4.64 -0.26 8.28
C TRP A 52 -5.66 -0.65 9.37
N ALA A 53 -5.27 -0.57 10.64
CA ALA A 53 -6.18 -0.82 11.76
C ALA A 53 -7.37 0.17 11.73
N TYR A 54 -7.07 1.47 11.56
CA TYR A 54 -8.10 2.50 11.42
C TYR A 54 -9.05 2.21 10.25
N ALA A 55 -8.51 1.83 9.08
CA ALA A 55 -9.31 1.48 7.92
C ALA A 55 -10.27 0.31 8.20
N LYS A 56 -9.80 -0.75 8.87
CA LYS A 56 -10.63 -1.90 9.25
C LYS A 56 -11.73 -1.53 10.25
N ASP A 57 -11.39 -0.77 11.28
CA ASP A 57 -12.32 -0.41 12.36
C ASP A 57 -13.40 0.57 11.90
N ASN A 58 -13.12 1.34 10.84
CA ASN A 58 -14.02 2.36 10.29
C ASN A 58 -14.56 1.99 8.90
N TRP A 59 -14.44 0.72 8.50
CA TRP A 59 -14.90 0.27 7.18
C TRP A 59 -16.43 0.29 7.10
N GLN A 60 -16.99 1.18 6.27
CA GLN A 60 -18.40 1.18 5.93
C GLN A 60 -18.60 0.59 4.53
N VAL A 61 -19.34 -0.52 4.43
CA VAL A 61 -19.62 -1.25 3.17
C VAL A 61 -20.17 -0.35 2.05
N ASN A 62 -20.90 0.72 2.40
CA ASN A 62 -21.51 1.65 1.43
C ASN A 62 -20.66 2.90 1.14
N ALA A 63 -19.48 3.02 1.75
CA ALA A 63 -18.57 4.17 1.60
C ALA A 63 -17.24 3.77 0.94
N ASN A 64 -17.18 2.63 0.25
CA ASN A 64 -15.94 2.12 -0.33
C ASN A 64 -15.75 2.58 -1.78
N PRO A 65 -14.74 3.42 -2.04
CA PRO A 65 -13.97 3.24 -3.26
C PRO A 65 -12.48 3.50 -2.97
N ASP A 66 -11.66 2.44 -2.94
CA ASP A 66 -10.24 2.46 -3.31
C ASP A 66 -9.49 3.78 -2.96
N PHE A 67 -9.24 3.95 -1.65
CA PHE A 67 -9.07 5.25 -0.99
C PHE A 67 -7.74 5.99 -1.24
N GLY A 68 -7.54 6.48 -2.46
CA GLY A 68 -6.39 7.30 -2.84
C GLY A 68 -6.28 8.65 -2.13
N ILE A 69 -7.42 9.31 -1.90
CA ILE A 69 -7.48 10.70 -1.42
C ILE A 69 -7.53 10.85 0.11
N ARG A 70 -7.67 9.74 0.85
CA ARG A 70 -7.91 9.75 2.30
C ARG A 70 -6.60 9.60 3.07
N THR A 71 -6.26 10.59 3.87
CA THR A 71 -4.99 10.64 4.63
C THR A 71 -4.99 9.84 5.93
N ASP A 72 -6.18 9.45 6.40
CA ASP A 72 -6.42 8.64 7.60
C ASP A 72 -6.25 7.13 7.36
N VAL A 73 -6.14 6.72 6.09
CA VAL A 73 -5.80 5.36 5.66
C VAL A 73 -4.50 5.38 4.85
N ILE A 74 -4.08 4.23 4.31
CA ILE A 74 -2.94 4.16 3.38
C ILE A 74 -3.33 4.89 2.09
N SER A 75 -2.88 6.15 2.00
CA SER A 75 -3.21 7.11 0.94
C SER A 75 -2.31 6.93 -0.28
N ASP A 76 -2.65 7.56 -1.40
CA ASP A 76 -1.78 7.55 -2.59
C ASP A 76 -0.44 8.24 -2.32
N ALA A 77 -0.41 9.24 -1.44
CA ALA A 77 0.83 9.90 -1.03
C ALA A 77 1.74 8.95 -0.22
N ASP A 78 1.17 8.10 0.64
CA ASP A 78 1.92 7.07 1.36
C ASP A 78 2.48 6.02 0.40
N ILE A 79 1.64 5.58 -0.56
CA ILE A 79 2.01 4.60 -1.58
C ILE A 79 3.14 5.15 -2.45
N LEU A 80 2.98 6.37 -2.99
CA LEU A 80 3.98 7.00 -3.84
C LEU A 80 5.30 7.18 -3.10
N SER A 81 5.26 7.65 -1.85
CA SER A 81 6.45 7.80 -1.02
C SER A 81 7.16 6.46 -0.80
N ALA A 82 6.40 5.38 -0.56
CA ALA A 82 6.96 4.04 -0.38
C ALA A 82 7.55 3.48 -1.69
N VAL A 83 6.89 3.71 -2.83
CA VAL A 83 7.38 3.30 -4.15
C VAL A 83 8.71 3.99 -4.44
N GLN A 84 8.77 5.31 -4.23
CA GLN A 84 9.99 6.10 -4.44
C GLN A 84 11.12 5.66 -3.53
N ALA A 85 10.84 5.40 -2.25
CA ALA A 85 11.83 4.91 -1.30
C ALA A 85 12.40 3.53 -1.70
N LEU A 86 11.56 2.61 -2.18
CA LEU A 86 11.98 1.27 -2.58
C LEU A 86 12.60 1.21 -3.99
N ASN A 87 12.33 2.21 -4.84
CA ASN A 87 12.94 2.33 -6.17
C ASN A 87 14.33 3.00 -6.09
N GLY A 88 14.45 4.07 -5.28
CA GLY A 88 15.70 4.83 -5.10
C GLY A 88 16.67 4.27 -4.06
N GLY A 89 16.25 3.25 -3.30
CA GLY A 89 17.10 2.58 -2.30
C GLY A 89 18.11 1.63 -2.93
N ASN A 90 19.22 2.19 -3.44
CA ASN A 90 20.52 1.53 -3.60
C ASN A 90 21.51 2.11 -2.60
#